data_AF-A0A350V328-F1
#
_entry.id   AF-A0A350V328-F1
#
_cell.length_a   1.000
_cell.length_b   1.000
_cell.length_c   1.000
_cell.angle_alpha   90.00
_cell.angle_beta   90.00
_cell.angle_gamma   90.00
#
_symmetry.space_group_name_H-M   'P 1'
#
loop_
_entity.id
_entity.type
_entity.pdbx_description
1 polymer ?
#
loop_
_entity_poly.entity_id
_entity_poly.type
_entity_poly.pdbx_seq_one_letter_code
_entity_poly.pdbx_strand_id
1 'polypeptide(L)'
;MLMGQTGRISIEKYAELCAKMGDIINDNEACVKIAESSGYSRAEWNSAHTRWQKRITDPEDMGKTASKFVECWQDEVKKLRTNGDSAGNSLKDR
;
A
#
# COMPACT_ATOMS: atom_id res chain seq x y z
N MET A 1 7.83 2.27 30.62
CA MET A 1 6.44 2.38 30.13
C MET A 1 6.45 3.43 29.01
N LEU A 2 6.71 3.02 27.77
CA LEU A 2 6.79 3.95 26.64
C LEU A 2 5.38 4.18 26.10
N MET A 3 4.90 5.40 26.30
CA MET A 3 3.62 5.89 25.79
C MET A 3 3.60 5.77 24.26
N GLY A 4 2.51 5.19 23.75
CA GLY A 4 2.28 4.96 22.33
C GLY A 4 2.36 6.26 21.53
N GLN A 5 3.41 6.39 20.74
CA GLN A 5 3.33 7.15 19.50
C GLN A 5 2.46 6.31 18.57
N THR A 6 1.14 6.54 18.58
CA THR A 6 0.21 5.93 17.62
C THR A 6 0.65 6.32 16.21
N GLY A 7 1.26 5.38 15.50
CA GLY A 7 1.91 5.60 14.23
C GLY A 7 0.90 5.96 13.16
N ARG A 8 1.05 7.18 12.64
CA ARG A 8 0.34 7.61 11.45
C ARG A 8 1.08 7.03 10.26
N ILE A 9 0.63 5.89 9.73
CA ILE A 9 1.05 5.47 8.38
C ILE A 9 0.55 6.56 7.43
N SER A 10 1.48 7.32 6.85
CA SER A 10 1.20 8.33 5.83
C SER A 10 0.63 7.68 4.56
N ILE A 11 -0.09 8.44 3.75
CA ILE A 11 -0.69 7.95 2.51
C ILE A 11 0.36 7.37 1.54
N GLU A 12 1.56 7.95 1.52
CA GLU A 12 2.70 7.47 0.73
C GLU A 12 3.18 6.09 1.17
N LYS A 13 3.31 5.87 2.49
CA LYS A 13 3.69 4.56 3.05
C LYS A 13 2.59 3.52 2.91
N TYR A 14 1.34 3.95 3.04
CA TYR A 14 0.20 3.10 2.77
C TYR A 14 0.15 2.66 1.29
N ALA A 15 0.42 3.58 0.36
CA ALA A 15 0.52 3.29 -1.06
C ALA A 15 1.69 2.35 -1.40
N GLU A 16 2.88 2.58 -0.82
CA GLU A 16 4.05 1.70 -0.95
C GLU A 16 3.73 0.27 -0.48
N LEU A 17 3.14 0.13 0.71
CA LEU A 17 2.75 -1.17 1.26
C LEU A 17 1.71 -1.86 0.37
N CYS A 18 0.71 -1.11 -0.10
CA CYS A 18 -0.31 -1.61 -1.01
C CYS A 18 0.27 -2.00 -2.39
N ALA A 19 1.30 -1.31 -2.86
CA ALA A 19 2.01 -1.65 -4.10
C ALA A 19 2.81 -2.95 -3.96
N LYS A 20 3.47 -3.14 -2.81
CA LYS A 20 4.17 -4.38 -2.45
C LYS A 20 3.20 -5.55 -2.26
N MET A 21 2.02 -5.29 -1.69
CA MET A 21 0.97 -6.28 -1.52
C MET A 21 0.31 -6.62 -2.87
N GLY A 22 0.12 -5.65 -3.76
CA GLY A 22 -0.43 -5.90 -5.09
C GLY A 22 -1.75 -6.70 -5.04
N ASP A 23 -1.71 -7.95 -5.50
CA ASP A 23 -2.86 -8.86 -5.56
C ASP A 23 -3.19 -9.52 -4.20
N ILE A 24 -2.20 -9.66 -3.30
CA ILE A 24 -2.37 -10.28 -1.98
C ILE A 24 -2.91 -9.30 -0.92
N ILE A 25 -3.43 -8.14 -1.33
CA ILE A 25 -4.02 -7.18 -0.39
C ILE A 25 -5.30 -7.72 0.29
N ASN A 26 -5.98 -8.67 -0.34
CA ASN A 26 -7.09 -9.39 0.31
C ASN A 26 -6.61 -10.42 1.34
N ASP A 27 -5.32 -10.79 1.33
CA ASP A 27 -4.74 -11.74 2.26
C ASP A 27 -4.23 -11.03 3.51
N ASN A 28 -5.03 -11.07 4.57
CA ASN A 28 -4.71 -10.33 5.81
C ASN A 28 -3.38 -10.78 6.43
N GLU A 29 -3.07 -12.08 6.40
CA GLU A 29 -1.81 -12.60 6.94
C GLU A 29 -0.60 -12.16 6.11
N ALA A 30 -0.71 -12.17 4.78
CA ALA A 30 0.36 -11.72 3.90
C ALA A 30 0.58 -10.20 4.00
N CYS A 31 -0.50 -9.42 4.10
CA CYS A 31 -0.44 -7.99 4.38
C CYS A 31 0.30 -7.68 5.68
N VAL A 32 -0.04 -8.42 6.75
CA VAL A 32 0.61 -8.24 8.05
C VAL A 32 2.10 -8.53 7.96
N LYS A 33 2.51 -9.63 7.31
CA LYS A 33 3.93 -9.97 7.13
C LYS A 33 4.71 -8.88 6.39
N ILE A 34 4.12 -8.28 5.35
CA ILE A 34 4.75 -7.18 4.60
C ILE A 34 4.83 -5.92 5.46
N ALA A 35 3.76 -5.59 6.19
CA ALA A 35 3.75 -4.46 7.13
C ALA A 35 4.81 -4.64 8.23
N GLU A 36 4.93 -5.83 8.81
CA GLU A 36 5.94 -6.20 9.80
C GLU A 36 7.35 -6.09 9.22
N SER A 37 7.57 -6.56 8.00
CA SER A 37 8.84 -6.41 7.29
C SER A 37 9.21 -4.94 7.01
N SER A 38 8.22 -4.05 6.93
CA SER A 38 8.41 -2.60 6.83
C SER A 38 8.50 -1.89 8.17
N GLY A 39 8.44 -2.61 9.29
CA GLY A 39 8.57 -2.08 10.66
C GLY A 39 7.25 -1.68 11.32
N TYR A 40 6.10 -2.03 10.74
CA TYR A 40 4.78 -1.76 11.31
C TYR A 40 4.18 -3.02 11.95
N SER A 41 3.64 -2.89 13.16
CA SER A 41 2.92 -3.99 13.80
C SER A 41 1.54 -4.21 13.15
N ARG A 42 1.00 -5.43 13.27
CA ARG A 42 -0.38 -5.78 12.83
C ARG A 42 -1.42 -4.75 13.27
N ALA A 43 -1.36 -4.29 14.52
CA ALA A 43 -2.31 -3.33 15.08
C ALA A 43 -2.22 -1.94 14.40
N GLU A 44 -1.00 -1.51 14.06
CA GLU A 44 -0.75 -0.24 13.37
C GLU A 44 -1.25 -0.30 11.92
N TRP A 45 -0.95 -1.42 11.22
CA TRP A 45 -1.47 -1.68 9.88
C TRP A 45 -2.99 -1.68 9.86
N ASN A 46 -3.64 -2.42 10.76
CA ASN A 46 -5.09 -2.53 10.79
C ASN A 46 -5.74 -1.16 11.05
N SER A 47 -5.24 -0.42 12.05
CA SER A 47 -5.72 0.93 12.37
C SER A 47 -5.59 1.90 11.19
N ALA A 48 -4.45 1.87 10.49
CA ALA A 48 -4.23 2.70 9.32
C ALA A 48 -5.07 2.26 8.12
N HIS A 49 -5.15 0.96 7.86
CA HIS A 49 -5.91 0.38 6.76
C HIS A 49 -7.38 0.76 6.89
N THR A 50 -8.00 0.56 8.05
CA THR A 50 -9.39 0.98 8.29
C THR A 50 -9.58 2.48 8.11
N ARG A 51 -8.65 3.31 8.61
CA ARG A 51 -8.71 4.78 8.45
C ARG A 51 -8.64 5.21 6.98
N TRP A 52 -7.67 4.67 6.23
CA TRP A 52 -7.47 5.03 4.83
C TRP A 52 -8.57 4.46 3.95
N GLN A 53 -9.00 3.23 4.19
CA GLN A 53 -10.14 2.62 3.52
C GLN A 53 -11.40 3.46 3.73
N LYS A 54 -11.68 3.89 4.97
CA LYS A 54 -12.79 4.80 5.27
C LYS A 54 -12.71 6.10 4.46
N ARG A 55 -11.52 6.73 4.36
CA ARG A 55 -11.30 7.95 3.56
C ARG A 55 -11.41 7.73 2.05
N ILE A 56 -11.02 6.55 1.56
CA ILE A 56 -11.13 6.18 0.14
C ILE A 56 -12.58 5.86 -0.22
N THR A 57 -13.38 5.33 0.71
CA THR A 57 -14.82 5.09 0.49
C THR A 57 -15.71 6.29 0.83
N ASP A 58 -15.14 7.32 1.47
CA ASP A 58 -15.86 8.52 1.87
C ASP A 58 -16.10 9.41 0.65
N PRO A 59 -17.34 9.66 0.22
CA PRO A 59 -17.61 10.36 -1.05
C PRO A 59 -17.08 11.81 -1.08
N GLU A 60 -16.83 12.45 0.07
CA GLU A 60 -16.30 13.81 0.15
C GLU A 60 -14.76 13.84 0.03
N ASP A 61 -14.09 12.79 0.50
CA ASP A 61 -12.62 12.69 0.55
C ASP A 61 -12.03 11.71 -0.50
N MET A 62 -12.86 10.82 -1.05
CA MET A 62 -12.51 9.75 -2.01
C MET A 62 -11.78 10.30 -3.21
N GLY A 63 -12.27 11.38 -3.82
CA GLY A 63 -11.65 11.95 -5.02
C GLY A 63 -10.20 12.43 -4.79
N LYS A 64 -9.93 13.06 -3.64
CA LYS A 64 -8.60 13.62 -3.33
C LYS A 64 -7.65 12.55 -2.79
N THR A 65 -8.14 11.75 -1.85
CA THR A 65 -7.35 10.70 -1.21
C THR A 65 -7.07 9.56 -2.18
N ALA A 66 -8.04 9.10 -2.98
CA ALA A 66 -7.82 8.07 -3.99
C ALA A 66 -6.86 8.54 -5.10
N SER A 67 -7.01 9.77 -5.61
CA SER A 67 -6.09 10.27 -6.66
C SER A 67 -4.63 10.28 -6.18
N LYS A 68 -4.39 10.78 -4.97
CA LYS A 68 -3.04 10.83 -4.38
C LYS A 68 -2.49 9.45 -4.03
N PHE A 69 -3.35 8.56 -3.54
CA PHE A 69 -3.00 7.17 -3.31
C PHE A 69 -2.63 6.45 -4.61
N VAL A 70 -3.44 6.58 -5.66
CA VAL A 70 -3.24 5.93 -6.97
C VAL A 70 -1.96 6.45 -7.62
N GLU A 71 -1.67 7.74 -7.56
CA GLU A 71 -0.41 8.32 -8.10
C GLU A 71 0.82 7.66 -7.46
N CYS A 72 0.86 7.61 -6.12
CA CYS A 72 1.97 7.03 -5.38
C CYS A 72 2.05 5.51 -5.55
N TRP A 73 0.90 4.83 -5.57
CA TRP A 73 0.81 3.38 -5.78
C TRP A 73 1.27 3.00 -7.18
N GLN A 74 0.87 3.73 -8.23
CA GLN A 74 1.30 3.43 -9.60
C GLN A 74 2.80 3.63 -9.78
N ASP A 75 3.41 4.64 -9.16
CA ASP A 75 4.86 4.86 -9.22
C ASP A 75 5.63 3.71 -8.56
N GLU A 76 5.22 3.28 -7.37
CA GLU A 76 5.82 2.15 -6.67
C GLU A 76 5.57 0.82 -7.38
N VAL A 77 4.34 0.59 -7.85
CA VAL A 77 4.01 -0.58 -8.68
C VAL A 77 4.88 -0.58 -9.92
N LYS A 78 5.03 0.54 -10.63
CA LYS A 78 5.89 0.63 -11.82
C LYS A 78 7.34 0.30 -11.50
N LYS A 79 7.87 0.76 -10.36
CA LYS A 79 9.22 0.36 -9.90
C LYS A 79 9.28 -1.13 -9.62
N LEU A 80 8.32 -1.70 -8.89
CA LEU A 80 8.28 -3.13 -8.58
C LEU A 80 8.12 -3.99 -9.84
N ARG A 81 7.29 -3.55 -10.79
CA ARG A 81 7.14 -4.18 -12.11
C ARG A 81 8.47 -4.06 -12.85
N THR A 82 9.06 -2.88 -13.01
CA THR A 82 10.34 -2.74 -13.73
C THR A 82 11.48 -3.55 -13.09
N ASN A 83 11.50 -3.69 -11.76
CA ASN A 83 12.50 -4.49 -11.05
C ASN A 83 12.18 -6.01 -11.12
N GLY A 84 10.92 -6.41 -11.27
CA GLY A 84 10.49 -7.81 -11.46
C GLY A 84 10.38 -8.26 -12.93
N ASP A 85 10.26 -7.32 -13.87
CA ASP A 85 10.02 -7.52 -15.30
C ASP A 85 11.31 -7.64 -16.12
N SER A 86 12.46 -7.75 -15.45
CA SER A 86 13.62 -8.38 -16.08
C SER A 86 13.44 -9.90 -16.28
N ALA A 87 12.29 -10.45 -15.88
CA ALA A 87 11.85 -11.82 -16.20
C ALA A 87 10.40 -11.84 -16.72
N GLY A 88 10.08 -11.03 -17.73
CA GLY A 88 8.69 -10.83 -18.19
C GLY A 88 8.46 -10.66 -19.69
N ASN A 89 9.36 -11.13 -20.55
CA ASN A 89 9.11 -11.41 -21.97
C ASN A 89 8.63 -10.25 -22.87
N SER A 90 9.61 -9.69 -23.58
CA SER A 90 9.54 -9.42 -25.02
C SER A 90 8.44 -10.24 -25.74
N LEU A 91 7.34 -9.61 -26.17
CA LEU A 91 6.65 -9.88 -27.44
C LEU A 91 5.32 -9.11 -27.47
N LYS A 92 5.37 -7.89 -27.99
CA LYS A 92 4.33 -7.42 -28.90
C LYS A 92 4.94 -6.45 -29.91
N ASP A 93 5.92 -6.97 -30.65
CA ASP A 93 6.18 -6.52 -32.01
C ASP A 93 5.24 -7.32 -32.91
N ARG A 94 4.19 -6.66 -33.43
CA ARG A 94 3.50 -6.96 -34.69
C ARG A 94 2.29 -6.05 -34.91
#